data_AF-A0AAW0TPC2-F1
#
_entry.id   AF-A0AAW0TPC2-F1
#
_cell.length_a   1.000
_cell.length_b   1.000
_cell.length_c   1.000
_cell.angle_alpha   90.00
_cell.angle_beta   90.00
_cell.angle_gamma   90.00
#
_symmetry.space_group_name_H-M   'P 1'
#
loop_
_entity.id
_entity.type
_entity.pdbx_description
1 polymer ?
#
loop_
_entity_poly.entity_id
_entity_poly.type
_entity_poly.pdbx_seq_one_letter_code
_entity_poly.pdbx_strand_id
1 'polypeptide(L)' 'MFFKKASSDGEWSVSVAEFVRHNDQILVEASSKMLSMYQEELLPLASFAEFCDVVGLLHEIENPDEFLTEVLLNLP' A
#
# COMPACT_ATOMS: atom_id res chain seq x y z
N MET A 1 2.35 7.74 -15.87
CA MET A 1 0.96 7.35 -16.19
C MET A 1 0.07 8.50 -15.72
N PHE A 2 -0.67 9.16 -16.62
CA PHE A 2 -1.43 10.38 -16.29
C PHE A 2 -2.93 10.08 -16.24
N PHE A 3 -3.54 10.27 -15.08
CA PHE A 3 -4.99 10.19 -14.92
C PHE A 3 -5.62 11.50 -15.39
N LYS A 4 -6.57 11.45 -16.33
CA LYS A 4 -7.24 12.65 -16.84
C LYS A 4 -8.16 13.21 -15.75
N LYS A 5 -7.94 14.48 -15.36
CA LYS A 5 -8.78 15.17 -14.38
C LYS A 5 -10.19 15.38 -14.95
N ALA A 6 -11.22 14.93 -14.24
CA ALA A 6 -12.61 15.18 -14.60
C ALA A 6 -12.97 16.65 -14.31
N SER A 7 -13.68 17.31 -15.22
CA SER A 7 -13.96 18.74 -15.14
C SER A 7 -15.38 19.06 -14.67
N SER A 8 -16.29 18.07 -14.70
CA SER A 8 -17.66 18.18 -14.19
C SER A 8 -18.19 16.86 -13.61
N ASP A 9 -19.22 16.96 -12.76
CA ASP A 9 -19.92 15.79 -12.22
C ASP A 9 -20.53 14.97 -13.35
N GLY A 10 -20.13 13.69 -13.44
CA GLY A 10 -20.50 12.76 -14.51
C GLY A 10 -19.37 12.42 -15.49
N GLU A 11 -18.35 13.29 -15.65
CA GLU A 11 -17.18 12.97 -16.50
C GLU A 11 -16.21 12.01 -15.82
N TRP A 12 -16.23 11.95 -14.48
CA TRP A 12 -15.38 11.05 -13.69
C TRP A 12 -15.62 9.58 -14.03
N SER A 13 -16.87 9.11 -14.00
CA SER A 13 -17.20 7.70 -14.23
C SER A 13 -16.81 7.25 -15.63
N VAL A 14 -17.03 8.10 -16.63
CA VAL A 14 -16.61 7.87 -18.02
C VAL A 14 -15.08 7.85 -18.12
N SER A 15 -14.39 8.83 -17.52
CA SER A 15 -12.92 8.91 -17.56
C SER A 15 -12.27 7.71 -16.87
N VAL A 16 -12.83 7.22 -15.77
CA VAL A 16 -12.38 5.99 -15.09
C VAL A 16 -12.63 4.77 -15.95
N ALA A 17 -13.83 4.63 -16.53
CA ALA A 17 -14.15 3.49 -17.38
C ALA A 17 -13.20 3.41 -18.59
N GLU A 18 -12.91 4.54 -19.24
CA GLU A 18 -11.92 4.59 -20.30
C GLU A 18 -10.50 4.29 -19.79
N PHE A 19 -10.10 4.84 -18.64
CA PHE A 19 -8.79 4.55 -18.07
C PHE A 19 -8.63 3.06 -17.76
N VAL A 20 -9.63 2.42 -17.15
CA VAL A 20 -9.63 0.98 -16.87
C VAL A 20 -9.54 0.20 -18.18
N ARG A 21 -10.34 0.54 -19.19
CA ARG A 21 -10.33 -0.17 -20.49
C ARG A 21 -8.97 -0.12 -21.18
N HIS A 22 -8.26 1.01 -21.11
CA HIS A 22 -6.98 1.18 -21.78
C HIS A 22 -5.78 0.66 -20.98
N ASN A 23 -5.97 0.34 -19.69
CA ASN A 23 -4.89 -0.09 -18.79
C ASN A 23 -5.26 -1.38 -18.05
N ASP A 24 -6.21 -2.15 -18.57
CA ASP A 24 -6.79 -3.33 -17.93
C ASP A 24 -5.72 -4.36 -17.55
N GLN A 25 -4.82 -4.68 -18.46
CA GLN A 25 -3.72 -5.61 -18.21
C GLN A 25 -2.80 -5.12 -17.09
N ILE A 26 -2.39 -3.86 -17.12
CA ILE A 26 -1.52 -3.25 -16.10
C ILE A 26 -2.22 -3.24 -14.75
N LEU A 27 -3.51 -2.90 -14.72
CA LEU A 27 -4.31 -2.85 -13.50
C LEU A 27 -4.53 -4.24 -12.90
N VAL A 28 -4.80 -5.26 -13.72
CA VAL A 28 -4.92 -6.64 -13.27
C VAL A 28 -3.60 -7.14 -12.71
N GLU A 29 -2.49 -6.93 -13.43
CA GLU A 29 -1.16 -7.31 -12.95
C GLU A 29 -0.78 -6.60 -11.65
N ALA A 30 -1.03 -5.29 -11.54
CA ALA A 30 -0.77 -4.53 -10.33
C ALA A 30 -1.65 -5.02 -9.17
N SER A 31 -2.93 -5.31 -9.42
CA SER A 31 -3.86 -5.83 -8.41
C SER A 31 -3.42 -7.21 -7.91
N SER A 32 -3.01 -8.11 -8.81
CA SER A 32 -2.48 -9.42 -8.44
C SER A 32 -1.20 -9.31 -7.62
N LYS A 33 -0.26 -8.44 -8.01
CA LYS A 33 0.97 -8.19 -7.24
C LYS A 33 0.66 -7.64 -5.84
N MET A 34 -0.28 -6.70 -5.75
CA MET A 34 -0.70 -6.13 -4.47
C MET A 34 -1.37 -7.20 -3.59
N LEU A 35 -2.19 -8.07 -4.17
CA LEU A 35 -2.84 -9.15 -3.43
C LEU A 35 -1.81 -10.18 -2.93
N SER A 36 -0.85 -10.58 -3.77
CA SER A 36 0.25 -11.47 -3.36
C SER A 36 1.08 -10.85 -2.25
N MET A 37 1.52 -9.59 -2.38
CA MET A 37 2.23 -8.88 -1.30
C MET A 37 1.42 -8.92 0.01
N TYR A 38 0.13 -8.65 -0.05
CA TYR A 38 -0.72 -8.69 1.14
C TYR A 38 -0.81 -10.10 1.74
N GLN A 39 -1.08 -11.12 0.92
CA GLN A 39 -1.34 -12.47 1.40
C GLN A 39 -0.08 -13.23 1.81
N GLU A 40 1.02 -13.02 1.10
CA GLU A 40 2.26 -13.78 1.26
C GLU A 40 3.26 -13.08 2.17
N GLU A 41 3.26 -11.74 2.21
CA GLU A 41 4.24 -10.98 3.01
C GLU A 41 3.60 -10.34 4.23
N LEU A 42 2.46 -9.63 4.09
CA LEU A 42 1.87 -8.86 5.20
C LEU A 42 0.98 -9.69 6.14
N LEU A 43 0.15 -10.57 5.61
CA LEU A 43 -0.77 -11.40 6.39
C LEU A 43 -0.07 -12.37 7.37
N PRO A 44 1.07 -13.01 7.05
CA PRO A 44 1.73 -13.93 7.97
C PRO A 44 2.60 -13.24 9.03
N LEU A 45 2.75 -11.92 8.99
CA LEU A 45 3.54 -11.17 9.98
C LEU A 45 3.03 -11.45 11.40
N ALA A 46 3.95 -11.74 12.31
CA ALA A 46 3.67 -12.03 13.71
C ALA A 46 4.26 -10.97 14.66
N SER A 47 5.02 -10.01 14.14
CA SER A 47 5.70 -8.99 14.92
C SER A 47 5.85 -7.65 14.18
N PHE A 48 6.05 -6.57 14.95
CA PHE A 48 6.32 -5.25 14.40
C PHE A 48 7.69 -5.17 13.72
N ALA A 49 8.67 -5.95 14.18
CA ALA A 49 9.98 -6.05 13.55
C ALA A 49 9.89 -6.64 12.13
N GLU A 50 9.15 -7.74 11.94
CA GLU A 50 8.91 -8.32 10.62
C GLU A 50 8.15 -7.34 9.70
N PHE A 51 7.18 -6.60 10.23
CA PHE A 51 6.52 -5.54 9.49
C PHE A 51 7.53 -4.50 8.98
N CYS A 52 8.41 -4.00 9.87
CA CYS A 52 9.42 -3.03 9.51
C CYS A 52 10.41 -3.56 8.45
N ASP A 53 10.70 -4.86 8.44
CA ASP A 53 11.52 -5.49 7.40
C ASP A 53 10.78 -5.48 6.04
N VAL A 54 9.58 -6.06 6.00
CA VAL A 54 8.80 -6.24 4.77
C VAL A 54 8.44 -4.92 4.09
N VAL A 55 8.08 -3.88 4.86
CA VAL A 55 7.73 -2.58 4.28
C VAL A 55 8.92 -1.65 4.09
N GLY A 56 10.14 -2.11 4.42
CA GLY A 56 11.36 -1.34 4.24
C GLY A 56 11.45 -0.14 5.18
N LEU A 57 11.13 -0.33 6.46
CA LEU A 57 11.30 0.68 7.51
C LEU A 57 12.52 0.45 8.40
N LEU A 58 13.26 -0.67 8.26
CA LEU A 58 14.42 -0.97 9.12
C LEU A 58 15.54 0.08 9.08
N HIS A 59 15.62 0.89 8.01
CA HIS A 59 16.59 1.98 7.92
C HIS A 59 16.13 3.27 8.61
N GLU A 60 14.84 3.40 8.89
CA GLU A 60 14.28 4.51 9.67
C GLU A 60 14.08 4.09 11.14
N ILE A 61 13.80 2.81 11.38
CA ILE A 61 13.57 2.21 12.69
C ILE A 61 14.56 1.05 12.87
N GLU A 62 15.78 1.37 13.32
CA GLU A 62 16.87 0.40 13.47
C GLU A 62 16.57 -0.67 14.53
N ASN A 63 15.82 -0.32 15.58
CA ASN A 63 15.37 -1.24 16.63
C ASN A 63 13.85 -1.16 16.81
N PRO A 64 13.07 -1.95 16.03
CA PRO A 64 11.60 -1.90 16.07
C PRO A 64 11.00 -2.20 17.44
N ASP A 65 11.57 -3.14 18.20
CA ASP A 65 11.04 -3.55 19.50
C ASP A 65 11.23 -2.46 20.57
N GLU A 66 12.41 -1.82 20.58
CA GLU A 66 12.70 -0.69 21.46
C GLU A 66 11.82 0.52 21.11
N PHE A 67 11.74 0.85 19.82
CA PHE A 67 10.87 1.93 19.32
C PHE A 67 9.41 1.73 19.75
N LEU A 68 8.85 0.53 19.53
CA LEU A 68 7.47 0.25 19.90
C LEU A 68 7.27 0.36 21.42
N THR A 69 8.23 -0.13 22.21
CA THR A 69 8.20 -0.03 23.67
C THR A 69 8.19 1.42 24.13
N GLU A 70 9.08 2.26 23.61
CA GLU A 70 9.14 3.68 23.94
C GLU A 70 7.84 4.40 23.57
N VAL A 71 7.28 4.15 22.39
CA VAL A 71 6.02 4.75 21.95
C VAL A 71 4.88 4.40 22.90
N LEU A 72 4.75 3.12 23.26
CA LEU A 72 3.70 2.65 24.18
C LEU A 72 3.84 3.23 25.59
N LEU A 73 5.07 3.38 26.08
CA LEU A 73 5.36 3.98 27.40
C LEU A 73 5.08 5.49 27.46
N ASN A 74 5.07 6.17 26.32
CA ASN A 74 4.80 7.61 26.22
C ASN A 74 3.36 7.94 25.82
N LEU A 75 2.45 6.96 25.77
CA LEU A 75 1.03 7.22 25.54
C LEU A 75 0.43 7.98 26.75
N PRO A 76 -0.33 9.07 26.51
CA PRO A 76 -0.94 9.87 27.58
C PRO A 76 -2.09 9.17 28.31
#